data_AF-A0A6G7ZE60-F1
#
_entry.id   AF-A0A6G7ZE60-F1
#
_cell.length_a   1.000
_cell.length_b   1.000
_cell.length_c   1.000
_cell.angle_alpha   90.00
_cell.angle_beta   90.00
_cell.angle_gamma   90.00
#
_symmetry.space_group_name_H-M   'P 1'
#
loop_
_entity.id
_entity.type
_entity.pdbx_description
1 polymer ?
#
loop_
_entity_poly.entity_id
_entity_poly.type
_entity_poly.pdbx_seq_one_letter_code
_entity_poly.pdbx_strand_id
1 'polypeptide(L)'
;MMRVQIGLSLLAACAAVPLAAQSASAPASAEPVQAFDPKQAAAVVTKLATTLEENFVFPEVGKAYAVRLRQQLKEGAYSSFRDGQAFADKVTSDLQSVHKDGHLRLHVVPVADRSGPETAPGPAGANDGSTILKSGWLADGVAYINFRMFSGNEATMRELKAFLDSHRDAKTLIIDARQHRGGGWKRWT
;
A
#
# COMPACT_ATOMS: atom_id res chain seq x y z
N MET A 1 -43.68 63.02 -5.07
CA MET A 1 -44.34 63.37 -6.34
C MET A 1 -43.31 63.36 -7.46
N MET A 2 -43.76 63.02 -8.67
CA MET A 2 -43.08 63.09 -9.97
C MET A 2 -42.25 61.87 -10.44
N ARG A 3 -42.84 61.18 -11.41
CA ARG A 3 -42.26 60.16 -12.30
C ARG A 3 -41.51 60.84 -13.44
N VAL A 4 -40.46 60.21 -13.98
CA VAL A 4 -40.07 60.35 -15.39
C VAL A 4 -39.61 58.98 -15.92
N GLN A 5 -40.28 58.53 -16.98
CA GLN A 5 -39.90 57.42 -17.85
C GLN A 5 -39.21 57.97 -19.12
N ILE A 6 -38.76 57.03 -19.98
CA ILE A 6 -38.31 57.16 -21.39
C ILE A 6 -36.77 57.05 -21.49
N GLY A 7 -36.16 56.17 -22.29
CA GLY A 7 -36.70 55.20 -23.24
C GLY A 7 -35.55 54.43 -23.93
N LEU A 8 -35.88 53.21 -24.36
CA LEU A 8 -35.53 52.53 -25.62
C LEU A 8 -34.20 52.90 -26.33
N SER A 9 -33.28 51.92 -26.49
CA SER A 9 -32.68 51.59 -27.80
C SER A 9 -31.82 50.31 -27.77
N LEU A 10 -32.02 49.54 -28.84
CA LEU A 10 -31.36 48.30 -29.29
C LEU A 10 -29.85 48.20 -29.01
N LEU A 11 -29.39 46.98 -28.71
CA LEU A 11 -28.47 46.28 -29.63
C LEU A 11 -28.59 44.76 -29.42
N ALA A 12 -29.09 44.08 -30.46
CA ALA A 12 -29.04 42.63 -30.58
C ALA A 12 -27.58 42.21 -30.85
N ALA A 13 -27.04 41.35 -30.00
CA ALA A 13 -25.83 40.60 -30.28
C ALA A 13 -26.14 39.11 -30.06
N CYS A 14 -26.65 38.45 -31.10
CA CYS A 14 -26.69 36.99 -31.17
C CYS A 14 -25.25 36.48 -31.31
N ALA A 15 -24.57 36.26 -30.19
CA ALA A 15 -23.35 35.49 -30.17
C ALA A 15 -23.72 34.01 -30.40
N ALA A 16 -23.50 33.52 -31.61
CA ALA A 16 -23.52 32.10 -31.90
C ALA A 16 -22.37 31.44 -31.12
N VAL A 17 -22.71 30.81 -29.99
CA VAL A 17 -21.78 29.99 -29.21
C VAL A 17 -21.53 28.71 -30.02
N PRO A 18 -20.30 28.41 -30.46
CA PRO A 18 -20.04 27.14 -31.11
C PRO A 18 -20.23 26.03 -30.07
N LEU A 19 -21.15 25.11 -30.38
CA LEU A 19 -21.37 23.87 -29.65
C LEU A 19 -20.09 23.03 -29.77
N ALA A 20 -19.20 23.15 -28.79
CA ALA A 20 -18.05 22.26 -28.67
C ALA A 20 -18.57 20.83 -28.48
N ALA A 21 -18.30 19.97 -29.45
CA ALA A 21 -18.57 18.54 -29.38
C ALA A 21 -17.88 17.99 -28.12
N GLN A 22 -18.69 17.59 -27.15
CA GLN A 22 -18.21 16.99 -25.92
C GLN A 22 -17.69 15.60 -26.28
N SER A 23 -16.37 15.44 -26.31
CA SER A 23 -15.73 14.14 -26.47
C SER A 23 -16.24 13.22 -25.37
N ALA A 24 -17.13 12.30 -25.72
CA ALA A 24 -17.51 11.21 -24.85
C ALA A 24 -16.26 10.37 -24.60
N SER A 25 -15.74 10.41 -23.38
CA SER A 25 -14.75 9.45 -22.90
C SER A 25 -15.34 8.05 -23.09
N ALA A 26 -14.72 7.27 -23.99
CA ALA A 26 -15.06 5.88 -24.18
C ALA A 26 -15.02 5.15 -22.82
N PRO A 27 -15.94 4.20 -22.55
CA PRO A 27 -15.87 3.41 -21.34
C PRO A 27 -14.50 2.70 -21.31
N ALA A 28 -13.79 2.83 -20.20
CA ALA A 28 -12.59 2.06 -19.93
C ALA A 28 -12.92 0.60 -20.22
N SER A 29 -12.20 0.00 -21.16
CA SER A 29 -12.35 -1.40 -21.55
C SER A 29 -12.30 -2.24 -20.27
N ALA A 30 -13.44 -2.78 -19.86
CA ALA A 30 -13.49 -3.73 -18.76
C ALA A 30 -12.61 -4.92 -19.18
N GLU A 31 -11.46 -5.09 -18.55
CA GLU A 31 -10.64 -6.28 -18.80
C GLU A 31 -11.51 -7.51 -18.53
N PRO A 32 -11.48 -8.52 -19.42
CA PRO A 32 -12.32 -9.70 -19.27
C PRO A 32 -12.02 -10.35 -17.92
N VAL A 33 -13.07 -10.48 -17.08
CA VAL A 33 -12.99 -11.17 -15.80
C VAL A 33 -12.51 -12.59 -16.08
N GLN A 34 -11.30 -12.93 -15.61
CA GLN A 34 -10.74 -14.25 -15.82
C GLN A 34 -11.66 -15.29 -15.17
N ALA A 35 -12.19 -16.20 -15.99
CA ALA A 35 -13.07 -17.26 -15.54
C ALA A 35 -12.38 -18.17 -14.51
N PHE A 36 -13.14 -18.69 -13.56
CA PHE A 36 -12.64 -19.61 -12.54
C PHE A 36 -12.24 -20.97 -13.16
N ASP A 37 -11.03 -21.42 -12.87
CA ASP A 37 -10.53 -22.76 -13.24
C ASP A 37 -10.31 -23.61 -11.96
N PRO A 38 -11.11 -24.66 -11.73
CA PRO A 38 -10.98 -25.54 -10.58
C PRO A 38 -9.62 -26.25 -10.49
N LYS A 39 -9.00 -26.61 -11.62
CA LYS A 39 -7.70 -27.28 -11.64
C LYS A 39 -6.61 -26.31 -11.21
N GLN A 40 -6.67 -25.08 -11.72
CA GLN A 40 -5.77 -24.01 -11.29
C GLN A 40 -5.96 -23.69 -9.80
N ALA A 41 -7.20 -23.60 -9.32
CA ALA A 41 -7.50 -23.37 -7.91
C ALA A 41 -6.87 -24.46 -7.01
N ALA A 42 -7.03 -25.73 -7.36
CA ALA A 42 -6.43 -26.84 -6.63
C ALA A 42 -4.90 -26.75 -6.59
N ALA A 43 -4.26 -26.42 -7.71
CA ALA A 43 -2.81 -26.24 -7.79
C ALA A 43 -2.33 -25.06 -6.91
N VAL A 44 -3.03 -23.93 -6.94
CA VAL A 44 -2.72 -22.75 -6.12
C VAL A 44 -2.83 -23.06 -4.63
N VAL A 45 -3.93 -23.67 -4.18
CA VAL A 45 -4.12 -24.02 -2.76
C VAL A 45 -3.09 -25.05 -2.30
N THR A 46 -2.76 -26.04 -3.15
CA THR A 46 -1.73 -27.03 -2.83
C THR A 46 -0.37 -26.37 -2.63
N LYS A 47 0.04 -25.49 -3.55
CA LYS A 47 1.28 -24.73 -3.43
C LYS A 47 1.30 -23.87 -2.17
N LEU A 48 0.21 -23.14 -1.90
CA LEU A 48 0.08 -22.30 -0.72
C LEU A 48 0.23 -23.10 0.57
N ALA A 49 -0.42 -24.27 0.67
CA ALA A 49 -0.32 -25.15 1.83
C ALA A 49 1.13 -25.58 2.08
N THR A 50 1.85 -26.02 1.05
CA THR A 50 3.27 -26.39 1.15
C THR A 50 4.14 -25.20 1.56
N THR A 51 3.96 -24.03 0.92
CA THR A 51 4.76 -22.83 1.25
C THR A 51 4.57 -22.39 2.70
N LEU A 52 3.34 -22.43 3.21
CA LEU A 52 3.04 -22.10 4.61
C LEU A 52 3.63 -23.12 5.59
N GLU A 53 3.56 -24.41 5.27
CA GLU A 53 4.13 -25.45 6.13
C GLU A 53 5.66 -25.33 6.26
N GLU A 54 6.35 -25.02 5.16
CA GLU A 54 7.81 -24.98 5.09
C GLU A 54 8.41 -23.66 5.60
N ASN A 55 7.72 -22.54 5.37
CA ASN A 55 8.35 -21.21 5.49
C ASN A 55 7.64 -20.25 6.45
N PHE A 56 6.49 -20.63 7.02
CA PHE A 56 5.78 -19.70 7.89
C PHE A 56 6.56 -19.46 9.19
N VAL A 57 6.60 -18.19 9.61
CA VAL A 57 7.40 -17.71 10.74
C VAL A 57 7.09 -18.43 12.05
N PHE A 58 5.87 -18.93 12.22
CA PHE A 58 5.45 -19.78 13.33
C PHE A 58 5.18 -21.21 12.82
N PRO A 59 6.15 -22.13 12.90
CA PRO A 59 6.07 -23.42 12.22
C PRO A 59 4.78 -24.22 12.51
N GLU A 60 4.32 -24.22 13.76
CA GLU A 60 3.09 -24.93 14.15
C GLU A 60 1.82 -24.31 13.56
N VAL A 61 1.78 -22.97 13.42
CA VAL A 61 0.68 -22.28 12.73
C VAL A 61 0.72 -22.56 11.24
N GLY A 62 1.92 -22.59 10.63
CA GLY A 62 2.13 -22.97 9.24
C GLY A 62 1.58 -24.36 8.91
N LYS A 63 1.91 -25.35 9.74
CA LYS A 63 1.35 -26.72 9.65
C LYS A 63 -0.17 -26.72 9.77
N ALA A 64 -0.73 -25.99 10.73
CA ALA A 64 -2.18 -25.92 10.92
C ALA A 64 -2.91 -25.35 9.70
N TYR A 65 -2.37 -24.30 9.06
CA TYR A 65 -2.89 -23.79 7.79
C TYR A 65 -2.86 -24.85 6.70
N ALA A 66 -1.72 -25.54 6.54
CA ALA A 66 -1.56 -26.56 5.52
C ALA A 66 -2.56 -27.71 5.68
N VAL A 67 -2.77 -28.18 6.91
CA VAL A 67 -3.80 -29.18 7.24
C VAL A 67 -5.18 -28.70 6.83
N ARG A 68 -5.57 -27.48 7.24
CA ARG A 68 -6.88 -26.90 6.89
C ARG A 68 -7.10 -26.83 5.38
N LEU A 69 -6.14 -26.28 4.64
CA LEU A 69 -6.24 -26.11 3.19
C LEU A 69 -6.33 -27.46 2.46
N ARG A 70 -5.51 -28.44 2.85
CA ARG A 70 -5.55 -29.80 2.28
C ARG A 70 -6.87 -30.51 2.60
N GLN A 71 -7.43 -30.31 3.79
CA GLN A 71 -8.73 -30.86 4.15
C GLN A 71 -9.86 -30.26 3.28
N GLN A 72 -9.89 -28.92 3.15
CA GLN A 72 -10.86 -28.24 2.30
C GLN A 72 -10.76 -28.68 0.83
N LEU A 73 -9.56 -28.94 0.31
CA LEU A 73 -9.36 -29.52 -1.03
C LEU A 73 -9.98 -30.91 -1.16
N LYS A 74 -9.71 -31.80 -0.20
CA LYS A 74 -10.25 -33.18 -0.18
C LYS A 74 -11.78 -33.19 -0.12
N GLU A 75 -12.36 -32.25 0.61
CA GLU A 75 -13.82 -32.07 0.72
C GLU A 75 -14.45 -31.40 -0.51
N GLY A 76 -13.65 -31.00 -1.51
CA GLY A 76 -14.15 -30.34 -2.72
C GLY A 76 -14.60 -28.89 -2.49
N ALA A 77 -14.23 -28.28 -1.36
CA ALA A 77 -14.66 -26.93 -1.00
C ALA A 77 -14.12 -25.83 -1.92
N TYR A 78 -13.14 -26.16 -2.78
CA TYR A 78 -12.60 -25.26 -3.79
C TYR A 78 -12.93 -25.66 -5.24
N SER A 79 -13.97 -26.46 -5.46
CA SER A 79 -14.29 -27.02 -6.78
C SER A 79 -15.12 -26.08 -7.68
N SER A 80 -15.80 -25.08 -7.13
CA SER A 80 -16.69 -24.19 -7.89
C SER A 80 -16.85 -22.83 -7.23
N PHE A 81 -16.61 -21.76 -8.00
CA PHE A 81 -16.88 -20.38 -7.61
C PHE A 81 -17.33 -19.57 -8.82
N ARG A 82 -17.95 -18.42 -8.55
CA ARG A 82 -18.39 -17.48 -9.60
C ARG A 82 -17.20 -16.91 -10.38
N ASP A 83 -16.09 -16.64 -9.69
CA ASP A 83 -14.89 -15.98 -10.18
C ASP A 83 -13.70 -16.26 -9.24
N GLY A 84 -12.52 -15.78 -9.62
CA GLY A 84 -11.31 -15.90 -8.81
C GLY A 84 -11.37 -15.14 -7.48
N GLN A 85 -12.15 -14.05 -7.39
CA GLN A 85 -12.23 -13.24 -6.17
C GLN A 85 -13.00 -13.99 -5.07
N ALA A 86 -14.14 -14.58 -5.41
CA ALA A 86 -14.92 -15.41 -4.49
C ALA A 86 -14.12 -16.63 -4.00
N PHE A 87 -13.29 -17.21 -4.86
CA PHE A 87 -12.33 -18.24 -4.47
C PHE A 87 -11.29 -17.70 -3.47
N ALA A 88 -10.65 -16.57 -3.79
CA ALA A 88 -9.64 -15.95 -2.95
C ALA A 88 -10.18 -15.56 -1.56
N ASP A 89 -11.40 -15.04 -1.50
CA ASP A 89 -12.10 -14.71 -0.26
C ASP A 89 -12.38 -15.96 0.57
N LYS A 90 -12.81 -17.07 -0.05
CA LYS A 90 -13.06 -18.33 0.64
C LYS A 90 -11.77 -18.91 1.22
N VAL A 91 -10.68 -18.96 0.44
CA VAL A 91 -9.37 -19.43 0.93
C VAL A 91 -8.89 -18.54 2.07
N THR A 92 -9.02 -17.22 1.93
CA THR A 92 -8.67 -16.26 3.00
C THR A 92 -9.49 -16.53 4.26
N SER A 93 -10.81 -16.73 4.15
CA SER A 93 -11.65 -17.07 5.30
C SER A 93 -11.21 -18.37 5.98
N ASP A 94 -10.79 -19.38 5.23
CA ASP A 94 -10.29 -20.63 5.81
C ASP A 94 -8.97 -20.43 6.54
N LEU A 95 -8.04 -19.64 5.99
CA LEU A 95 -6.81 -19.24 6.69
C LEU A 95 -7.17 -18.52 7.99
N GLN A 96 -8.01 -17.49 7.93
CA GLN A 96 -8.43 -16.72 9.11
C GLN A 96 -9.24 -17.54 10.14
N SER A 97 -9.72 -18.73 9.79
CA SER A 97 -10.35 -19.65 10.75
C SER A 97 -9.35 -20.43 11.60
N VAL A 98 -8.12 -20.62 11.09
CA VAL A 98 -7.03 -21.30 11.80
C VAL A 98 -6.33 -20.33 12.75
N HIS A 99 -5.94 -19.16 12.24
CA HIS A 99 -5.27 -18.13 13.03
C HIS A 99 -5.61 -16.74 12.46
N LYS A 100 -5.94 -15.79 13.33
CA LYS A 100 -6.31 -14.43 12.94
C LYS A 100 -5.04 -13.63 12.61
N ASP A 101 -4.63 -13.67 11.35
CA ASP A 101 -3.46 -12.95 10.84
C ASP A 101 -3.85 -11.91 9.79
N GLY A 102 -3.83 -10.63 10.16
CA GLY A 102 -4.15 -9.52 9.27
C GLY A 102 -3.19 -9.33 8.10
N HIS A 103 -2.09 -10.09 8.02
CA HIS A 103 -1.09 -10.02 6.95
C HIS A 103 -1.18 -11.18 5.96
N LEU A 104 -1.97 -12.23 6.25
CA LEU A 104 -2.07 -13.41 5.40
C LEU A 104 -3.43 -13.47 4.68
N ARG A 105 -3.41 -13.27 3.35
CA ARG A 105 -4.58 -13.35 2.47
C ARG A 105 -4.19 -13.87 1.10
N LEU A 106 -5.14 -14.51 0.41
CA LEU A 106 -5.02 -14.79 -1.01
C LEU A 106 -5.64 -13.64 -1.80
N HIS A 107 -4.92 -13.13 -2.81
CA HIS A 107 -5.39 -12.07 -3.68
C HIS A 107 -5.31 -12.51 -5.15
N VAL A 108 -6.30 -12.09 -5.94
CA VAL A 108 -6.22 -12.18 -7.40
C VAL A 108 -5.45 -10.95 -7.90
N VAL A 109 -4.35 -11.19 -8.62
CA VAL A 109 -3.56 -10.13 -9.25
C VAL A 109 -3.83 -10.09 -10.76
N PRO A 110 -4.13 -8.91 -11.34
CA PRO A 110 -4.23 -8.72 -12.79
C PRO A 110 -2.95 -9.19 -13.48
N VAL A 111 -3.07 -9.68 -14.73
CA VAL A 111 -1.90 -10.17 -15.48
C VAL A 111 -0.84 -9.09 -15.65
N ALA A 112 -1.28 -7.85 -15.90
CA ALA A 112 -0.42 -6.68 -16.03
C ALA A 112 0.41 -6.39 -14.77
N ASP A 113 -0.09 -6.78 -13.60
CA ASP A 113 0.55 -6.57 -12.30
C ASP A 113 1.37 -7.81 -11.84
N ARG A 114 1.47 -8.86 -12.65
CA ARG A 114 2.24 -10.08 -12.33
C ARG A 114 3.76 -9.89 -12.43
N SER A 115 4.24 -8.67 -12.64
CA SER A 115 5.61 -8.28 -12.28
C SER A 115 5.78 -8.57 -10.79
N GLY A 116 6.33 -9.75 -10.48
CA GLY A 116 6.40 -10.26 -9.12
C GLY A 116 7.15 -9.31 -8.21
N PRO A 117 7.14 -9.55 -6.88
CA PRO A 117 8.15 -8.97 -6.03
C PRO A 117 9.50 -9.50 -6.52
N GLU A 118 10.15 -8.73 -7.39
CA GLU A 118 11.57 -8.83 -7.57
C GLU A 118 12.12 -8.64 -6.15
N THR A 119 12.71 -9.69 -5.61
CA THR A 119 13.58 -9.67 -4.42
C THR A 119 14.79 -8.75 -4.62
N ALA A 120 14.72 -7.79 -5.55
CA ALA A 120 15.49 -6.58 -5.45
C ALA A 120 15.11 -5.95 -4.10
N PRO A 121 16.08 -5.63 -3.23
CA PRO A 121 15.81 -4.68 -2.18
C PRO A 121 15.24 -3.45 -2.89
N GLY A 122 13.91 -3.26 -2.80
CA GLY A 122 13.23 -2.12 -3.39
C GLY A 122 14.05 -0.91 -3.02
N PRO A 123 14.40 -0.04 -3.98
CA PRO A 123 15.59 0.79 -3.88
C PRO A 123 15.59 1.36 -2.49
N ALA A 124 16.55 0.92 -1.67
CA ALA A 124 17.06 1.77 -0.62
C ALA A 124 17.56 2.94 -1.45
N GLY A 125 16.66 3.88 -1.74
CA GLY A 125 16.92 4.99 -2.62
C GLY A 125 18.15 5.57 -1.99
N ALA A 126 19.27 5.44 -2.70
CA ALA A 126 20.52 5.99 -2.29
C ALA A 126 20.36 7.50 -2.45
N ASN A 127 19.48 8.08 -1.62
CA ASN A 127 19.62 9.42 -1.15
C ASN A 127 20.96 9.36 -0.42
N ASP A 128 21.98 9.81 -1.12
CA ASP A 128 23.27 10.19 -0.57
C ASP A 128 23.09 11.30 0.49
N GLY A 129 21.99 12.05 0.40
CA GLY A 129 21.52 13.00 1.41
C GLY A 129 20.96 12.36 2.70
N SER A 130 20.89 13.20 3.73
CA SER A 130 20.29 12.85 5.01
C SER A 130 18.79 12.62 4.89
N THR A 131 18.25 11.66 5.64
CA THR A 131 16.81 11.41 5.75
C THR A 131 16.15 12.21 6.88
N ILE A 132 16.92 13.04 7.60
CA ILE A 132 16.41 14.02 8.56
C ILE A 132 15.72 15.14 7.77
N LEU A 133 14.45 15.37 8.06
CA LEU A 133 13.65 16.42 7.42
C LEU A 133 13.71 17.74 8.18
N LYS A 134 13.81 17.65 9.51
CA LYS A 134 13.84 18.81 10.41
C LYS A 134 14.47 18.40 11.73
N SER A 135 15.35 19.24 12.26
CA SER A 135 15.98 19.08 13.57
C SER A 135 16.20 20.44 14.24
N GLY A 136 16.27 20.46 15.57
CA GLY A 136 16.62 21.64 16.35
C GLY A 136 15.88 21.74 17.70
N TRP A 137 16.04 22.86 18.39
CA TRP A 137 15.23 23.19 19.56
C TRP A 137 13.79 23.55 19.16
N LEU A 138 12.81 22.90 19.79
CA LEU A 138 11.39 23.21 19.63
C LEU A 138 10.92 24.24 20.67
N ALA A 139 11.46 24.15 21.88
CA ALA A 139 11.20 25.04 23.02
C ALA A 139 12.39 24.96 23.99
N ASP A 140 12.37 25.76 25.05
CA ASP A 140 13.40 25.69 26.10
C ASP A 140 13.50 24.27 26.68
N GLY A 141 14.71 23.70 26.61
CA GLY A 141 14.99 22.33 27.03
C GLY A 141 14.34 21.22 26.19
N VAL A 142 13.65 21.52 25.08
CA VAL A 142 12.98 20.52 24.23
C VAL A 142 13.64 20.47 22.85
N ALA A 143 14.40 19.42 22.58
CA ALA A 143 14.94 19.12 21.26
C ALA A 143 13.94 18.33 20.41
N TYR A 144 13.92 18.55 19.11
CA TYR A 144 13.02 17.90 18.16
C TYR A 144 13.81 17.41 16.95
N ILE A 145 13.48 16.21 16.48
CA ILE A 145 14.03 15.65 15.25
C ILE A 145 12.98 14.83 14.50
N ASN A 146 12.92 14.99 13.19
CA ASN A 146 12.00 14.31 12.28
C ASN A 146 12.78 13.60 11.18
N PHE A 147 12.46 12.32 10.96
CA PHE A 147 13.06 11.49 9.92
C PHE A 147 12.00 10.93 8.98
N ARG A 148 12.35 10.81 7.69
CA ARG A 148 11.50 10.12 6.71
C ARG A 148 11.74 8.61 6.66
N MET A 149 12.95 8.16 6.99
CA MET A 149 13.39 6.78 6.80
C MET A 149 14.67 6.47 7.59
N PHE A 150 14.83 5.23 8.08
CA PHE A 150 16.08 4.72 8.65
C PHE A 150 16.90 4.06 7.55
N SER A 151 17.55 4.88 6.71
CA SER A 151 18.41 4.38 5.62
C SER A 151 19.71 3.75 6.13
N GLY A 152 20.18 4.16 7.31
CA GLY A 152 21.52 3.82 7.80
C GLY A 152 22.64 4.38 6.92
N ASN A 153 22.35 5.39 6.08
CA ASN A 153 23.37 6.02 5.25
C ASN A 153 24.26 6.96 6.09
N GLU A 154 25.50 7.13 5.64
CA GLU A 154 26.51 7.92 6.36
C GLU A 154 26.10 9.38 6.60
N ALA A 155 25.39 10.01 5.66
CA ALA A 155 24.95 11.39 5.80
C ALA A 155 23.95 11.57 6.95
N THR A 156 22.95 10.68 7.02
CA THR A 156 21.95 10.66 8.09
C THR A 156 22.62 10.37 9.43
N MET A 157 23.54 9.41 9.48
CA MET A 157 24.25 9.06 10.72
C MET A 157 25.12 10.21 11.22
N ARG A 158 25.83 10.91 10.32
CA ARG A 158 26.63 12.10 10.68
C ARG A 158 25.76 13.24 11.21
N GLU A 159 24.66 13.55 10.54
CA GLU A 159 23.77 14.62 10.98
C GLU A 159 23.05 14.27 12.30
N LEU A 160 22.58 13.03 12.45
CA LEU A 160 22.00 12.54 13.70
C LEU A 160 23.00 12.67 14.86
N LYS A 161 24.27 12.25 14.64
CA LYS A 161 25.31 12.40 15.65
C LYS A 161 25.53 13.87 16.01
N ALA A 162 25.67 14.75 15.02
CA ALA A 162 25.85 16.19 15.26
C ALA A 162 24.67 16.81 16.01
N PHE A 163 23.44 16.39 15.70
CA PHE A 163 22.25 16.82 16.42
C PHE A 163 22.28 16.37 17.89
N LEU A 164 22.58 15.09 18.16
CA LEU A 164 22.67 14.58 19.53
C LEU A 164 23.78 15.27 20.33
N ASP A 165 24.95 15.48 19.73
CA ASP A 165 26.07 16.16 20.38
C ASP A 165 25.72 17.62 20.73
N SER A 166 25.01 18.33 19.82
CA SER A 166 24.62 19.74 20.01
C SER A 166 23.40 19.95 20.93
N HIS A 167 22.60 18.90 21.16
CA HIS A 167 21.40 18.95 22.01
C HIS A 167 21.54 18.09 23.27
N ARG A 168 22.78 17.74 23.66
CA ARG A 168 23.07 16.86 24.80
C ARG A 168 22.47 17.31 26.14
N ASP A 169 22.21 18.62 26.27
CA ASP A 169 21.66 19.24 27.47
C ASP A 169 20.12 19.38 27.42
N ALA A 170 19.47 18.84 26.39
CA ALA A 170 18.02 18.85 26.29
C ALA A 170 17.39 18.06 27.45
N LYS A 171 16.39 18.64 28.09
CA LYS A 171 15.57 17.97 29.11
C LYS A 171 14.58 16.99 28.50
N THR A 172 14.23 17.19 27.23
CA THR A 172 13.29 16.32 26.49
C THR A 172 13.70 16.25 25.02
N LEU A 173 13.62 15.05 24.45
CA LEU A 173 13.80 14.80 23.02
C LEU A 173 12.50 14.28 22.40
N ILE A 174 12.01 14.97 21.38
CA ILE A 174 10.87 14.54 20.57
C ILE A 174 11.40 13.94 19.26
N ILE A 175 11.08 12.67 19.02
CA ILE A 175 11.37 11.97 17.77
C ILE A 175 10.06 11.87 16.98
N ASP A 176 9.92 12.65 15.92
CA ASP A 176 8.76 12.63 15.04
C ASP A 176 8.93 11.59 13.93
N ALA A 177 8.24 10.46 14.11
CA ALA A 177 8.18 9.35 13.16
C ALA A 177 6.83 9.26 12.41
N ARG A 178 5.98 10.29 12.47
CA ARG A 178 4.63 10.22 11.87
C ARG A 178 4.63 10.05 10.34
N GLN A 179 5.68 10.52 9.68
CA GLN A 179 5.89 10.37 8.24
C GLN A 179 6.94 9.30 7.90
N HIS A 180 7.39 8.55 8.91
CA HIS A 180 8.49 7.60 8.76
C HIS A 180 8.05 6.34 8.03
N ARG A 181 8.81 5.92 7.01
CA ARG A 181 8.44 4.79 6.13
C ARG A 181 9.22 3.50 6.40
N GLY A 182 9.82 3.38 7.57
CA GLY A 182 10.66 2.23 7.94
C GLY A 182 12.11 2.41 7.47
N GLY A 183 12.79 1.32 7.16
CA GLY A 183 14.21 1.32 6.80
C GLY A 183 14.80 -0.08 6.76
N GLY A 184 16.05 -0.20 6.35
CA GLY A 184 16.75 -1.48 6.26
C GLY A 184 17.43 -1.85 7.59
N TRP A 185 17.45 -3.15 7.91
CA TRP A 185 18.27 -3.67 9.00
C TRP A 185 19.69 -3.90 8.48
N LYS A 186 20.65 -3.05 8.85
CA LYS A 186 22.06 -3.43 8.86
C LYS A 186 22.37 -4.03 10.22
N ARG A 187 22.85 -5.27 10.24
CA ARG A 187 23.32 -5.92 11.47
C ARG A 187 24.59 -5.18 11.92
N TRP A 188 24.56 -4.58 13.10
CA TRP A 188 25.75 -4.04 13.74
C TRP A 188 26.65 -5.23 14.10
N THR A 189 27.78 -5.38 13.41
CA THR A 189 28.87 -6.30 13.74
C THR A 189 29.95 -5.55 14.51
#